data_AF-A0A857GN75-F1
#
_entry.id   AF-A0A857GN75-F1
#
_cell.length_a   1.000
_cell.length_b   1.000
_cell.length_c   1.000
_cell.angle_alpha   90.00
_cell.angle_beta   90.00
_cell.angle_gamma   90.00
#
_symmetry.space_group_name_H-M   'P 1'
#
loop_
_entity.id
_entity.type
_entity.pdbx_description
1 polymer ?
#
loop_
_entity_poly.entity_id
_entity_poly.type
_entity_poly.pdbx_seq_one_letter_code
_entity_poly.pdbx_strand_id
1 'polypeptide(L)'
;MHPHDATMTLYELIYSVIPNLNTAERLVCNTLDSLIESAENPLDIFKRTEQRQAFNLEIHRVRMNIEHLLSRYRADVDEILRTEGGVKGPVIQPDALEADAIQSAIDIYQHVRAFQRGERSHPLPRR
;
A
#
# COMPACT_ATOMS: atom_id res chain seq x y z
N MET A 1 -3.80 1.62 22.42
CA MET A 1 -4.99 2.26 21.83
C MET A 1 -4.83 2.12 20.32
N HIS A 2 -5.48 1.11 19.71
CA HIS A 2 -5.33 0.82 18.28
C HIS A 2 -6.21 1.78 17.47
N PRO A 3 -5.71 2.43 16.41
CA PRO A 3 -6.42 3.50 15.69
C PRO A 3 -7.47 2.97 14.68
N HIS A 4 -8.22 1.90 15.00
CA HIS A 4 -9.11 1.22 14.04
C HIS A 4 -10.58 1.69 14.05
N ASP A 5 -10.87 2.87 14.60
CA ASP A 5 -12.24 3.46 14.57
C ASP A 5 -12.50 4.34 13.34
N ALA A 6 -11.59 4.39 12.36
CA ALA A 6 -11.88 5.02 11.09
C ALA A 6 -12.74 4.07 10.24
N THR A 7 -14.06 4.24 10.32
CA THR A 7 -15.01 3.58 9.42
C THR A 7 -14.70 3.98 7.98
N MET A 8 -14.11 3.07 7.21
CA MET A 8 -13.78 3.27 5.79
C MET A 8 -14.92 2.76 4.90
N THR A 9 -15.23 3.50 3.85
CA THR A 9 -16.16 3.09 2.80
C THR A 9 -15.44 2.33 1.69
N LEU A 10 -16.18 1.49 0.97
CA LEU A 10 -15.64 0.77 -0.19
C LEU A 10 -15.11 1.72 -1.27
N TYR A 11 -15.75 2.89 -1.44
CA TYR A 11 -15.24 3.96 -2.31
C TYR A 11 -13.84 4.44 -1.92
N GLU A 12 -13.58 4.67 -0.63
CA GLU A 12 -12.27 5.14 -0.15
C GLU A 12 -11.18 4.10 -0.40
N LEU A 13 -11.50 2.81 -0.24
CA LEU A 13 -10.59 1.73 -0.59
C LEU A 13 -10.23 1.74 -2.09
N ILE A 14 -11.25 1.83 -2.96
CA ILE A 14 -11.11 1.76 -4.43
C ILE A 14 -10.42 3.01 -5.01
N TYR A 15 -10.82 4.20 -4.56
CA TYR A 15 -10.39 5.47 -5.17
C TYR A 15 -9.30 6.19 -4.41
N SER A 16 -8.94 5.75 -3.20
CA SER A 16 -7.85 6.33 -2.43
C SER A 16 -6.75 5.32 -2.12
N VAL A 17 -7.07 4.27 -1.36
CA VAL A 17 -6.05 3.36 -0.82
C VAL A 17 -5.34 2.58 -1.92
N ILE A 18 -6.08 1.95 -2.84
CA ILE A 18 -5.50 1.15 -3.92
C ILE A 18 -4.66 2.01 -4.89
N PRO A 19 -5.15 3.17 -5.39
CA PRO A 19 -4.35 4.05 -6.24
C PRO A 19 -3.08 4.58 -5.55
N ASN A 20 -3.16 4.89 -4.26
CA ASN A 20 -2.02 5.33 -3.47
C ASN A 20 -0.98 4.22 -3.31
N LEU A 21 -1.42 2.98 -3.02
CA LEU A 21 -0.54 1.82 -2.96
C LEU A 21 0.17 1.59 -4.29
N ASN A 22 -0.55 1.64 -5.42
CA ASN A 22 0.04 1.49 -6.77
C ASN A 22 1.06 2.58 -7.07
N THR A 23 0.80 3.81 -6.63
CA THR A 23 1.74 4.93 -6.78
C THR A 23 3.00 4.69 -5.96
N ALA A 24 2.84 4.26 -4.71
CA ALA A 24 3.94 3.97 -3.80
C ALA A 24 4.82 2.82 -4.31
N GLU A 25 4.20 1.70 -4.73
CA GLU A 25 4.89 0.55 -5.31
C GLU A 25 5.77 0.97 -6.49
N ARG A 26 5.18 1.67 -7.46
CA ARG A 26 5.90 2.14 -8.65
C ARG A 26 7.10 3.02 -8.29
N LEU A 27 6.93 3.93 -7.34
CA LEU A 27 8.01 4.83 -6.91
C LEU A 27 9.16 4.08 -6.23
N VAL A 28 8.85 3.16 -5.32
CA VAL A 28 9.84 2.33 -4.62
C VAL A 28 10.57 1.43 -5.61
N CYS A 29 9.84 0.72 -6.46
CA CYS A 29 10.43 -0.19 -7.46
C CYS A 29 11.33 0.58 -8.43
N ASN A 30 10.86 1.70 -8.99
CA ASN A 30 11.69 2.51 -9.90
C ASN A 30 12.95 3.04 -9.20
N THR A 31 12.85 3.44 -7.93
CA THR A 31 14.00 3.92 -7.16
C THR A 31 15.01 2.80 -6.93
N LEU A 32 14.55 1.61 -6.54
CA LEU A 32 15.43 0.45 -6.34
C LEU A 32 16.07 0.00 -7.65
N ASP A 33 15.31 0.00 -8.75
CA ASP A 33 15.83 -0.33 -10.08
C ASP A 33 16.93 0.66 -10.51
N SER A 34 16.70 1.98 -10.37
CA SER A 34 17.74 2.98 -10.65
C SER A 34 18.98 2.85 -9.75
N LEU A 35 18.81 2.47 -8.47
CA LEU A 35 19.92 2.23 -7.55
C LEU A 35 20.70 0.96 -7.90
N ILE A 36 20.03 -0.08 -8.41
CA ILE A 36 20.67 -1.29 -8.90
C ILE A 36 21.47 -1.00 -10.18
N GLU A 37 20.86 -0.29 -11.14
CA GLU A 37 21.48 0.04 -12.42
C GLU A 37 22.72 0.94 -12.29
N SER A 38 22.74 1.83 -11.28
CA SER A 38 23.86 2.75 -11.04
C SER A 38 24.90 2.23 -10.05
N ALA A 39 24.69 1.07 -9.43
CA ALA A 39 25.62 0.54 -8.45
C ALA A 39 26.83 -0.13 -9.11
N GLU A 40 28.03 0.34 -8.77
CA GLU A 40 29.30 -0.27 -9.22
C GLU A 40 29.74 -1.44 -8.31
N ASN A 41 29.27 -1.45 -7.07
CA ASN A 41 29.64 -2.43 -6.05
C ASN A 41 28.67 -3.63 -6.08
N PRO A 42 29.17 -4.87 -6.30
CA PRO A 42 28.34 -6.07 -6.29
C PRO A 42 27.53 -6.29 -5.00
N LEU A 43 28.06 -5.85 -3.85
CA LEU A 43 27.34 -5.97 -2.58
C LEU A 43 26.13 -5.03 -2.51
N ASP A 44 26.21 -3.84 -3.11
CA ASP A 44 25.11 -2.89 -3.14
C ASP A 44 24.02 -3.36 -4.10
N ILE A 45 24.40 -3.90 -5.26
CA ILE A 45 23.47 -4.58 -6.19
C ILE A 45 22.70 -5.68 -5.46
N PHE A 46 23.41 -6.57 -4.75
CA PHE A 46 22.81 -7.67 -4.01
C PHE A 46 21.81 -7.15 -2.96
N LYS A 47 22.22 -6.21 -2.11
CA LYS A 47 21.35 -5.64 -1.07
C LYS A 47 20.10 -4.97 -1.65
N ARG A 48 20.23 -4.20 -2.72
CA ARG A 48 19.08 -3.52 -3.35
C ARG A 48 18.13 -4.51 -4.02
N THR A 49 18.68 -5.57 -4.62
CA THR A 49 17.89 -6.66 -5.19
C THR A 49 17.07 -7.38 -4.11
N GLU A 50 17.69 -7.72 -2.99
CA GLU A 50 17.01 -8.33 -1.84
C GLU A 50 15.88 -7.42 -1.31
N GLN A 51 16.16 -6.11 -1.18
CA GLN A 51 15.15 -5.12 -0.77
C GLN A 51 13.96 -5.08 -1.73
N ARG A 52 14.21 -5.13 -3.04
CA ARG A 52 13.15 -5.15 -4.06
C ARG A 52 12.30 -6.40 -3.97
N GLN A 53 12.92 -7.57 -3.78
CA GLN A 53 12.20 -8.83 -3.62
C GLN A 53 11.34 -8.83 -2.36
N ALA A 54 11.90 -8.41 -1.22
CA ALA A 54 11.17 -8.33 0.04
C ALA A 54 9.95 -7.39 -0.06
N PHE A 55 10.14 -6.22 -0.67
CA PHE A 55 9.05 -5.26 -0.89
C PHE A 55 7.95 -5.82 -1.81
N ASN A 56 8.33 -6.50 -2.90
CA ASN A 56 7.35 -7.13 -3.80
C ASN A 56 6.52 -8.21 -3.10
N LEU A 57 7.12 -9.00 -2.20
CA LEU A 57 6.41 -9.99 -1.40
C LEU A 57 5.42 -9.34 -0.43
N GLU A 58 5.80 -8.23 0.20
CA GLU A 58 4.92 -7.45 1.06
C GLU A 58 3.71 -6.90 0.29
N ILE A 59 3.96 -6.25 -0.87
CA ILE A 59 2.89 -5.75 -1.75
C ILE A 59 1.97 -6.87 -2.21
N HIS A 60 2.53 -8.03 -2.57
CA HIS A 60 1.74 -9.17 -2.98
C HIS A 60 0.81 -9.66 -1.87
N ARG A 61 1.32 -9.78 -0.63
CA ARG A 61 0.50 -10.14 0.54
C ARG A 61 -0.61 -9.13 0.79
N VAL A 62 -0.31 -7.83 0.69
CA VAL A 62 -1.32 -6.77 0.84
C VAL A 62 -2.41 -6.90 -0.23
N ARG A 63 -2.02 -7.07 -1.50
CA ARG A 63 -2.96 -7.21 -2.62
C ARG A 63 -3.88 -8.40 -2.47
N MET A 64 -3.36 -9.58 -2.12
CA MET A 64 -4.21 -10.76 -1.95
C MET A 64 -5.32 -10.56 -0.92
N ASN A 65 -5.03 -9.89 0.19
CA ASN A 65 -6.04 -9.62 1.23
C ASN A 65 -7.02 -8.53 0.80
N ILE A 66 -6.57 -7.49 0.09
CA ILE A 66 -7.47 -6.47 -0.47
C ILE A 66 -8.38 -7.10 -1.55
N GLU A 67 -7.85 -7.96 -2.41
CA GLU A 67 -8.62 -8.68 -3.43
C GLU A 67 -9.68 -9.60 -2.81
N HIS A 68 -9.31 -10.32 -1.75
CA HIS A 68 -10.26 -11.11 -0.97
C HIS A 68 -11.39 -10.23 -0.41
N LEU A 69 -11.05 -9.10 0.21
CA LEU A 69 -12.03 -8.14 0.72
C LEU A 69 -12.96 -7.65 -0.40
N LEU A 70 -12.41 -7.20 -1.53
CA LEU A 70 -13.20 -6.73 -2.67
C LEU A 70 -14.12 -7.83 -3.22
N SER A 71 -13.67 -9.09 -3.21
CA SER A 71 -14.49 -10.22 -3.68
C SER A 71 -15.74 -10.43 -2.81
N ARG A 72 -15.67 -10.14 -1.51
CA ARG A 72 -16.82 -10.19 -0.59
C ARG A 72 -17.85 -9.10 -0.89
N TYR A 73 -17.41 -7.97 -1.43
CA TYR A 73 -18.25 -6.82 -1.79
C TYR A 73 -18.49 -6.69 -3.30
N ARG A 74 -18.34 -7.78 -4.07
CA ARG A 74 -18.34 -7.74 -5.54
C ARG A 74 -19.51 -6.97 -6.16
N ALA A 75 -20.73 -7.15 -5.64
CA ALA A 75 -21.91 -6.45 -6.17
C ALA A 75 -21.81 -4.92 -5.96
N ASP A 76 -21.36 -4.49 -4.78
CA ASP A 76 -21.14 -3.09 -4.45
C ASP A 76 -19.97 -2.51 -5.25
N VAL A 77 -18.89 -3.28 -5.45
CA VAL A 77 -17.76 -2.89 -6.31
C VAL A 77 -18.26 -2.62 -7.74
N ASP A 78 -19.04 -3.54 -8.31
CA ASP A 78 -19.59 -3.39 -9.65
C ASP A 78 -20.48 -2.14 -9.76
N GLU A 79 -21.26 -1.82 -8.72
CA GLU A 79 -22.08 -0.62 -8.67
C GLU A 79 -21.27 0.67 -8.59
N ILE A 80 -20.28 0.71 -7.70
CA ILE A 80 -19.35 1.85 -7.57
C ILE A 80 -18.65 2.11 -8.90
N LEU A 81 -18.14 1.06 -9.57
CA LEU A 81 -17.46 1.20 -10.86
C LEU A 81 -18.41 1.67 -11.96
N ARG A 82 -19.64 1.13 -12.04
CA ARG A 82 -20.64 1.56 -13.04
C ARG A 82 -21.07 3.01 -12.88
N THR A 83 -21.10 3.51 -11.64
CA THR A 83 -21.48 4.89 -11.33
C THR A 83 -20.30 5.85 -11.31
N GLU A 84 -19.09 5.38 -11.67
CA GLU A 84 -17.84 6.14 -11.58
C GLU A 84 -17.63 6.76 -10.19
N GLY A 85 -18.04 6.03 -9.15
CA GLY A 85 -17.97 6.50 -7.77
C GLY A 85 -19.10 7.46 -7.37
N GLY A 86 -20.18 7.53 -8.15
CA GLY A 86 -21.40 8.27 -7.81
C GLY A 86 -22.10 7.77 -6.54
N VAL A 87 -21.78 6.55 -6.10
CA VAL A 87 -22.13 6.03 -4.77
C VAL A 87 -20.87 5.70 -3.96
N LYS A 88 -20.94 5.92 -2.64
CA LYS A 88 -19.83 5.59 -1.73
C LYS A 88 -19.70 4.10 -1.42
N GLY A 89 -20.77 3.34 -1.63
CA GLY A 89 -20.88 1.95 -1.20
C GLY A 89 -20.95 1.78 0.32
N PRO A 90 -20.95 0.52 0.79
CA PRO A 90 -21.03 0.22 2.21
C PRO A 90 -19.76 0.61 2.96
N VAL A 91 -19.89 0.77 4.28
CA VAL A 91 -18.75 0.75 5.20
C VAL A 91 -18.19 -0.66 5.22
N ILE A 92 -16.90 -0.82 4.94
CA ILE A 92 -16.24 -2.12 4.89
C ILE A 92 -16.05 -2.69 6.30
N GLN A 93 -16.19 -4.00 6.42
CA GLN A 93 -15.96 -4.76 7.65
C GLN A 93 -14.85 -5.79 7.40
N PRO A 94 -13.58 -5.34 7.45
CA PRO A 94 -12.45 -6.21 7.21
C PRO A 94 -12.27 -7.20 8.38
N ASP A 95 -11.80 -8.40 8.05
CA ASP A 95 -11.20 -9.30 9.05
C ASP A 95 -9.80 -8.80 9.48
N ALA A 96 -9.14 -9.53 10.37
CA ALA A 96 -7.84 -9.12 10.91
C ALA A 96 -6.75 -8.99 9.83
N LEU A 97 -6.72 -9.87 8.83
CA LEU A 97 -5.71 -9.87 7.77
C LEU A 97 -5.99 -8.79 6.73
N GLU A 98 -7.27 -8.57 6.40
CA GLU A 98 -7.71 -7.49 5.53
C GLU A 98 -7.45 -6.11 6.16
N ALA A 99 -7.70 -5.97 7.47
CA ALA A 99 -7.42 -4.74 8.21
C ALA A 99 -5.92 -4.44 8.26
N ASP A 100 -5.10 -5.47 8.53
CA ASP A 100 -3.62 -5.37 8.47
C ASP A 100 -3.16 -4.95 7.07
N ALA A 101 -3.75 -5.50 6.01
CA ALA A 101 -3.42 -5.14 4.64
C ALA A 101 -3.80 -3.69 4.28
N ILE A 102 -4.97 -3.21 4.70
CA ILE A 102 -5.38 -1.82 4.49
C ILE A 102 -4.42 -0.87 5.22
N GLN A 103 -4.10 -1.16 6.48
CA GLN A 103 -3.16 -0.33 7.25
C GLN A 103 -1.77 -0.33 6.61
N SER A 104 -1.26 -1.51 6.22
CA SER A 104 0.02 -1.63 5.52
C SER A 104 0.03 -0.81 4.23
N ALA A 105 -1.04 -0.84 3.44
CA ALA A 105 -1.14 -0.05 2.22
C ALA A 105 -1.06 1.46 2.48
N ILE A 106 -1.75 1.93 3.53
CA ILE A 106 -1.72 3.32 3.98
C ILE A 106 -0.31 3.70 4.42
N ASP A 107 0.32 2.88 5.26
CA ASP A 107 1.64 3.15 5.84
C ASP A 107 2.72 3.19 4.75
N ILE A 108 2.69 2.25 3.79
CA ILE A 108 3.59 2.24 2.62
C ILE A 108 3.48 3.56 1.86
N TYR A 109 2.27 4.00 1.53
CA TYR A 109 2.08 5.27 0.83
C TYR A 109 2.55 6.47 1.65
N GLN A 110 2.23 6.51 2.95
CA GLN A 110 2.65 7.60 3.82
C GLN A 110 4.17 7.69 3.94
N HIS A 111 4.87 6.56 4.08
CA HIS A 111 6.34 6.52 4.11
C HIS A 111 6.96 7.02 2.80
N VAL A 112 6.45 6.57 1.66
CA VAL A 112 6.94 7.03 0.35
C VAL A 112 6.70 8.53 0.17
N ARG A 113 5.50 9.01 0.53
CA ARG A 113 5.15 10.44 0.47
C ARG A 113 6.04 11.30 1.36
N ALA A 114 6.29 10.85 2.59
CA ALA A 114 7.18 11.54 3.53
C ALA A 114 8.61 11.60 2.98
N PHE A 115 9.11 10.49 2.43
CA PHE A 115 10.42 10.43 1.77
C PHE A 115 10.51 11.44 0.61
N GLN A 116 9.50 11.50 -0.26
CA GLN A 116 9.47 12.45 -1.38
C GLN A 116 9.44 13.92 -0.96
N ARG A 117 8.83 14.23 0.18
CA ARG A 117 8.72 15.60 0.72
C ARG A 117 9.95 16.04 1.52
N GLY A 118 10.93 15.16 1.70
CA GLY A 118 12.06 15.40 2.59
C GLY A 118 11.67 15.40 4.08
N GLU A 119 10.45 14.96 4.40
CA GLU A 119 9.93 14.79 5.76
C GLU A 119 10.54 13.50 6.33
N ARG A 120 11.83 13.51 6.68
CA ARG A 120 12.48 12.37 7.31
C ARG A 120 11.99 12.24 8.75
N SER A 121 10.96 11.42 8.99
CA SER A 121 10.76 10.79 10.30
C SER A 121 11.96 9.91 10.59
N HIS A 122 12.96 10.43 11.29
CA HIS A 122 13.98 9.58 11.89
C HIS A 122 13.28 8.71 12.93
N PRO A 123 13.38 7.37 12.87
CA PRO A 123 13.01 6.57 14.03
C PRO A 123 13.96 6.98 15.16
N LEU A 124 13.42 7.64 16.18
CA LEU A 124 14.16 7.88 17.40
C LEU A 124 14.60 6.52 17.93
N PRO A 125 15.90 6.31 18.23
CA PRO A 125 16.34 5.06 18.84
C PRO A 125 15.61 4.93 20.17
N ARG A 126 14.83 3.86 20.34
CA ARG A 126 14.31 3.47 21.65
C ARG A 126 15.52 3.23 22.54
N ARG A 127 15.67 4.08 23.57
CA ARG A 127 16.56 3.86 24.70
C ARG A 127 16.02 2.73 25.57
#